data_AF-A0A353FBJ1-F1
#
_entry.id   AF-A0A353FBJ1-F1
#
_cell.length_a   1.000
_cell.length_b   1.000
_cell.length_c   1.000
_cell.angle_alpha   90.00
_cell.angle_beta   90.00
_cell.angle_gamma   90.00
#
_symmetry.space_group_name_H-M   'P 1'
#
loop_
_entity.id
_entity.type
_entity.pdbx_description
1 polymer ?
#
loop_
_entity_poly.entity_id
_entity_poly.type
_entity_poly.pdbx_seq_one_letter_code
_entity_poly.pdbx_strand_id
1 'polypeptide(L)'
;MHSLQPTKRILIRVALATWVGALFYGNPLRGQVFHDTALPFSMHGSHTFYATDVSDSVLAFYCVYKIPQQAEYVEKILFYNKADLTLLKEITPPLFKPHYGAIAVRSFKSNGDLFFYTNRWRPDTNEIHIRRWAHNQLQEYSAFTVYGPFINGFMATGNELVLITKDNALDSMHIDVRNLQGQRRIHNWLDVTLAGPVNNYTIIDPQQHPLNGNLIFAEALECNYAEVSLDSLRIVGGRRSVSVSGSGNYIFPAYVPRFEVTDAGLRSGGTGGVLYTDDPWNPRTDYQFYYAFRPWGDSVQVRQGFGPEWVNNSAYAFAYDEDRNTGFLAGSAPFDVVAFEGAEKREVLVYRFNDHGTDSIILYGDKNHVPLWMLPDDNGDLFIFSQYTEAWTTGEAYYLLTKIPGFAISLIEQHHTEARIELYPNPTTDYLHIDRLREEVLQMEIYSQSGQLLKSTPVTQGLVDIRDLSPGLYIVVVTNPQGQRSQVLVKKE
;
A
#
# COMPACT_ATOMS: atom_id res chain seq x y z
N MET A 1 -23.51 -36.76 -41.75
CA MET A 1 -22.31 -36.80 -40.89
C MET A 1 -21.88 -35.36 -40.65
N HIS A 2 -22.29 -34.81 -39.51
CA HIS A 2 -22.13 -33.41 -39.09
C HIS A 2 -20.66 -33.08 -38.82
N SER A 3 -20.04 -32.17 -39.58
CA SER A 3 -19.91 -30.72 -39.36
C SER A 3 -19.23 -30.33 -38.04
N LEU A 4 -17.99 -29.85 -38.19
CA LEU A 4 -17.18 -29.10 -37.24
C LEU A 4 -17.99 -27.96 -36.57
N GLN A 5 -17.88 -27.82 -35.25
CA GLN A 5 -17.99 -26.53 -34.58
C GLN A 5 -16.86 -26.39 -33.56
N PRO A 6 -16.14 -25.25 -33.55
CA PRO A 6 -15.28 -24.88 -32.45
C PRO A 6 -16.13 -24.30 -31.30
N THR A 7 -15.80 -24.74 -30.11
CA THR A 7 -16.36 -24.33 -28.82
C THR A 7 -16.27 -22.81 -28.63
N LYS A 8 -17.42 -22.13 -28.65
CA LYS A 8 -17.58 -20.78 -28.11
C LYS A 8 -17.27 -20.80 -26.61
N ARG A 9 -16.11 -20.28 -26.20
CA ARG A 9 -15.91 -19.84 -24.81
C ARG A 9 -16.65 -18.53 -24.63
N ILE A 10 -17.56 -18.53 -23.67
CA ILE A 10 -18.36 -17.39 -23.25
C ILE A 10 -17.42 -16.38 -22.57
N LEU A 11 -17.17 -15.27 -23.26
CA LEU A 11 -16.60 -14.04 -22.69
C LEU A 11 -17.80 -13.13 -22.39
N ILE A 12 -18.22 -13.04 -21.12
CA ILE A 12 -19.26 -12.08 -20.73
C ILE A 12 -18.58 -10.71 -20.70
N ARG A 13 -18.78 -9.94 -21.78
CA ARG A 13 -18.54 -8.50 -21.85
C ARG A 13 -19.80 -7.81 -21.35
N VAL A 14 -19.67 -7.01 -20.29
CA VAL A 14 -20.67 -6.00 -19.93
C VAL A 14 -19.91 -4.67 -19.87
N ALA A 15 -20.05 -3.89 -20.94
CA ALA A 15 -19.57 -2.52 -21.03
C ALA A 15 -20.68 -1.58 -20.54
N LEU A 16 -20.35 -0.60 -19.69
CA LEU A 16 -21.19 0.58 -19.51
C LEU A 16 -20.39 1.77 -18.97
N ALA A 17 -20.37 2.81 -19.79
CA ALA A 17 -19.73 4.10 -19.57
C ALA A 17 -20.37 4.88 -18.41
N THR A 18 -19.54 5.49 -17.57
CA THR A 18 -19.94 6.47 -16.56
C THR A 18 -19.59 7.88 -17.05
N TRP A 19 -20.58 8.58 -17.62
CA TRP A 19 -20.50 9.99 -17.99
C TRP A 19 -21.30 10.82 -16.98
N VAL A 20 -20.70 11.28 -15.88
CA VAL A 20 -21.27 12.36 -15.03
C VAL A 20 -20.21 13.30 -14.42
N GLY A 21 -18.90 13.01 -14.45
CA GLY A 21 -17.91 13.80 -13.68
C GLY A 21 -17.45 15.15 -14.26
N ALA A 22 -17.70 15.46 -15.53
CA ALA A 22 -16.91 16.48 -16.24
C ALA A 22 -17.52 17.89 -16.37
N LEU A 23 -18.71 18.18 -15.81
CA LEU A 23 -19.45 19.43 -16.12
C LEU A 23 -19.43 20.53 -15.04
N PHE A 24 -18.69 20.39 -13.92
CA PHE A 24 -18.75 21.37 -12.83
C PHE A 24 -17.45 22.09 -12.44
N TYR A 25 -16.32 21.88 -13.13
CA TYR A 25 -15.06 22.54 -12.80
C TYR A 25 -14.62 23.56 -13.86
N GLY A 26 -15.38 24.65 -13.96
CA GLY A 26 -15.03 25.81 -14.77
C GLY A 26 -15.05 27.09 -13.94
N ASN A 27 -14.06 27.29 -13.07
CA ASN A 27 -13.75 28.63 -12.56
C ASN A 27 -12.30 28.72 -12.07
N PRO A 28 -11.40 29.39 -12.82
CA PRO A 28 -10.08 29.74 -12.31
C PRO A 28 -10.22 31.01 -11.46
N LEU A 29 -9.52 31.09 -10.32
CA LEU A 29 -9.45 32.27 -9.44
C LEU A 29 -10.59 32.42 -8.42
N ARG A 30 -10.63 31.55 -7.41
CA ARG A 30 -10.97 31.91 -6.03
C ARG A 30 -10.49 30.78 -5.11
N GLY A 31 -9.77 31.18 -4.05
CA GLY A 31 -9.06 30.28 -3.13
C GLY A 31 -9.87 29.03 -2.77
N GLN A 32 -9.42 27.89 -3.29
CA GLN A 32 -9.75 26.59 -2.73
C GLN A 32 -9.04 26.51 -1.39
N VAL A 33 -9.72 26.96 -0.34
CA VAL A 33 -9.47 26.39 0.98
C VAL A 33 -9.81 24.91 0.81
N PHE A 34 -8.78 24.08 0.88
CA PHE A 34 -8.79 22.63 0.82
C PHE A 34 -9.61 22.04 1.99
N HIS A 35 -10.92 22.29 2.02
CA HIS A 35 -11.85 21.64 2.92
C HIS A 35 -12.29 20.30 2.31
N ASP A 36 -11.33 19.37 2.15
CA ASP A 36 -11.50 17.93 2.45
C ASP A 36 -10.17 17.14 2.28
N THR A 37 -9.01 17.76 2.55
CA THR A 37 -7.73 17.03 2.67
C THR A 37 -7.69 16.08 3.87
N ALA A 38 -8.72 16.09 4.70
CA ALA A 38 -8.89 15.11 5.77
C ALA A 38 -9.11 13.68 5.22
N LEU A 39 -9.49 13.53 3.95
CA LEU A 39 -9.99 12.26 3.44
C LEU A 39 -9.80 12.11 1.90
N PRO A 40 -8.57 12.10 1.33
CA PRO A 40 -8.38 11.40 0.05
C PRO A 40 -8.78 9.92 0.15
N PHE A 41 -8.99 9.42 1.38
CA PHE A 41 -9.60 8.14 1.71
C PHE A 41 -10.65 8.26 2.81
N SER A 42 -11.56 9.24 2.69
CA SER A 42 -12.95 8.81 2.83
C SER A 42 -13.03 7.71 1.81
N MET A 43 -13.37 6.51 2.25
CA MET A 43 -13.80 5.47 1.36
C MET A 43 -14.52 6.16 0.20
N HIS A 44 -13.90 6.23 -0.98
CA HIS A 44 -14.67 6.51 -2.18
C HIS A 44 -15.70 5.40 -2.09
N GLY A 45 -16.95 5.76 -1.73
CA GLY A 45 -17.86 4.95 -0.90
C GLY A 45 -18.35 3.67 -1.58
N SER A 46 -17.61 3.20 -2.56
CA SER A 46 -17.78 2.02 -3.34
C SER A 46 -16.69 0.99 -3.15
N HIS A 47 -15.50 1.22 -2.55
CA HIS A 47 -14.45 0.19 -2.51
C HIS A 47 -13.52 0.23 -1.28
N THR A 48 -13.21 -0.95 -0.70
CA THR A 48 -12.17 -1.12 0.34
C THR A 48 -11.44 -2.43 0.14
N PHE A 49 -10.12 -2.42 0.40
CA PHE A 49 -9.23 -3.54 0.15
C PHE A 49 -8.29 -3.77 1.32
N TYR A 50 -7.90 -5.02 1.52
CA TYR A 50 -6.88 -5.41 2.48
C TYR A 50 -6.27 -6.73 2.00
N ALA A 51 -4.97 -6.95 2.20
CA ALA A 51 -4.41 -8.29 2.06
C ALA A 51 -3.60 -8.68 3.27
N THR A 52 -3.36 -9.98 3.38
CA THR A 52 -2.66 -10.57 4.51
C THR A 52 -2.08 -11.91 4.11
N ASP A 53 -0.99 -12.27 4.76
CA ASP A 53 -0.48 -13.62 4.69
C ASP A 53 -1.38 -14.58 5.45
N VAL A 54 -1.69 -15.71 4.82
CA VAL A 54 -2.39 -16.84 5.45
C VAL A 54 -1.37 -17.88 5.89
N SER A 55 -0.39 -18.16 5.03
CA SER A 55 0.76 -19.04 5.27
C SER A 55 1.92 -18.63 4.37
N ASP A 56 3.05 -19.32 4.48
CA ASP A 56 4.24 -19.12 3.64
C ASP A 56 3.96 -19.23 2.14
N SER A 57 2.91 -19.98 1.75
CA SER A 57 2.53 -20.23 0.36
C SER A 57 1.22 -19.58 -0.07
N VAL A 58 0.46 -18.98 0.86
CA VAL A 58 -0.89 -18.48 0.57
C VAL A 58 -1.04 -17.03 1.03
N LEU A 59 -1.44 -16.18 0.09
CA LEU A 59 -1.86 -14.81 0.32
C LEU A 59 -3.39 -14.74 0.28
N ALA A 60 -4.02 -14.05 1.23
CA ALA A 60 -5.43 -13.70 1.14
C ALA A 60 -5.59 -12.23 0.79
N PHE A 61 -6.46 -11.97 -0.17
CA PHE A 61 -6.90 -10.65 -0.57
C PHE A 61 -8.38 -10.49 -0.26
N TYR A 62 -8.71 -9.44 0.46
CA TYR A 62 -10.05 -9.17 0.96
C TYR A 62 -10.54 -7.85 0.41
N CYS A 63 -11.64 -7.89 -0.34
CA CYS A 63 -12.21 -6.70 -0.95
C CYS A 63 -13.70 -6.60 -0.74
N VAL A 64 -14.16 -5.36 -0.63
CA VAL A 64 -15.57 -5.01 -0.70
C VAL A 64 -15.74 -3.95 -1.75
N TYR A 65 -16.72 -4.14 -2.63
CA TYR A 65 -17.04 -3.15 -3.64
C TYR A 65 -18.52 -3.01 -3.96
N LYS A 66 -18.95 -1.80 -4.33
CA LYS A 66 -20.34 -1.46 -4.65
C LYS A 66 -20.65 -1.82 -6.10
N ILE A 67 -21.79 -2.47 -6.30
CA ILE A 67 -22.38 -2.69 -7.62
C ILE A 67 -23.09 -1.39 -8.02
N PRO A 68 -22.63 -0.67 -9.07
CA PRO A 68 -23.16 0.65 -9.40
C PRO A 68 -24.68 0.69 -9.60
N GLN A 69 -25.28 -0.39 -10.13
CA GLN A 69 -26.69 -0.44 -10.49
C GLN A 69 -27.63 -0.88 -9.35
N GLN A 70 -27.11 -1.53 -8.30
CA GLN A 70 -27.95 -2.24 -7.32
C GLN A 70 -27.93 -1.62 -5.92
N ALA A 71 -27.07 -0.63 -5.67
CA ALA A 71 -26.75 -0.12 -4.33
C ALA A 71 -26.39 -1.25 -3.33
N GLU A 72 -25.98 -2.40 -3.87
CA GLU A 72 -25.51 -3.58 -3.15
C GLU A 72 -23.99 -3.58 -3.15
N TYR A 73 -23.41 -4.20 -2.14
CA TYR A 73 -21.98 -4.41 -2.06
C TYR A 73 -21.68 -5.90 -2.15
N VAL A 74 -20.66 -6.20 -2.93
CA VAL A 74 -20.04 -7.51 -3.03
C VAL A 74 -18.87 -7.53 -2.08
N GLU A 75 -18.83 -8.56 -1.27
CA GLU A 75 -17.68 -8.91 -0.46
C GLU A 75 -16.99 -10.09 -1.12
N LYS A 76 -15.66 -10.07 -1.26
CA LYS A 76 -14.88 -11.21 -1.74
C LYS A 76 -13.61 -11.41 -0.93
N ILE A 77 -13.34 -12.67 -0.59
CA ILE A 77 -12.06 -13.11 -0.05
C ILE A 77 -11.44 -14.07 -1.06
N LEU A 78 -10.29 -13.68 -1.60
CA LEU A 78 -9.56 -14.36 -2.66
C LEU A 78 -8.26 -14.91 -2.08
N PHE A 79 -8.01 -16.20 -2.24
CA PHE A 79 -6.80 -16.85 -1.77
C PHE A 79 -5.93 -17.17 -2.98
N TYR A 80 -4.69 -16.69 -2.98
CA TYR A 80 -3.72 -16.86 -4.05
C TYR A 80 -2.52 -17.66 -3.57
N ASN A 81 -1.98 -18.49 -4.45
CA ASN A 81 -0.66 -19.07 -4.26
C ASN A 81 0.40 -17.98 -4.43
N LYS A 82 1.27 -17.79 -3.44
CA LYS A 82 2.33 -16.76 -3.49
C LYS A 82 3.38 -17.01 -4.58
N ALA A 83 3.58 -18.26 -5.01
CA ALA A 83 4.62 -18.59 -5.98
C ALA A 83 4.26 -18.11 -7.39
N ASP A 84 3.02 -18.35 -7.82
CA ASP A 84 2.57 -18.15 -9.21
C ASP A 84 1.29 -17.30 -9.33
N LEU A 85 0.79 -16.76 -8.22
CA LEU A 85 -0.44 -15.98 -8.12
C LEU A 85 -1.69 -16.72 -8.64
N THR A 86 -1.68 -18.05 -8.67
CA THR A 86 -2.87 -18.82 -9.03
C THR A 86 -3.95 -18.66 -7.97
N LEU A 87 -5.18 -18.36 -8.39
CA LEU A 87 -6.34 -18.28 -7.51
C LEU A 87 -6.68 -19.68 -6.99
N LEU A 88 -6.44 -19.91 -5.71
CA LEU A 88 -6.71 -21.18 -5.02
C LEU A 88 -8.18 -21.28 -4.60
N LYS A 89 -8.75 -20.18 -4.12
CA LYS A 89 -10.11 -20.14 -3.60
C LYS A 89 -10.70 -18.74 -3.69
N GLU A 90 -11.98 -18.65 -4.03
CA GLU A 90 -12.78 -17.43 -3.93
C GLU A 90 -13.96 -17.70 -3.00
N ILE A 91 -14.20 -16.76 -2.09
CA ILE A 91 -15.34 -16.79 -1.19
C ILE A 91 -16.11 -15.49 -1.35
N THR A 92 -17.39 -15.61 -1.64
CA THR A 92 -18.29 -14.47 -1.84
C THR A 92 -19.42 -14.57 -0.81
N PRO A 93 -19.29 -13.88 0.34
CA PRO A 93 -20.40 -13.77 1.29
C PRO A 93 -21.65 -13.17 0.63
N PRO A 94 -22.84 -13.38 1.22
CA PRO A 94 -24.08 -12.82 0.68
C PRO A 94 -23.99 -11.30 0.48
N LEU A 95 -24.58 -10.82 -0.62
CA LEU A 95 -24.71 -9.39 -0.91
C LEU A 95 -25.41 -8.68 0.24
N PHE A 96 -25.01 -7.43 0.48
CA PHE A 96 -25.63 -6.59 1.50
C PHE A 96 -25.83 -5.17 1.00
N LYS A 97 -26.83 -4.50 1.57
CA LYS A 97 -27.17 -3.09 1.34
C LYS A 97 -26.89 -2.33 2.62
N PRO A 98 -25.70 -1.74 2.82
CA PRO A 98 -25.52 -0.83 3.92
C PRO A 98 -26.42 0.38 3.68
N HIS A 99 -27.04 0.87 4.75
CA HIS A 99 -27.88 2.07 4.64
C HIS A 99 -27.05 3.28 4.22
N TYR A 100 -25.74 3.35 4.56
CA TYR A 100 -24.86 4.46 4.19
C TYR A 100 -23.40 4.04 3.91
N GLY A 101 -22.93 4.46 2.73
CA GLY A 101 -21.59 4.82 2.21
C GLY A 101 -20.26 4.13 2.56
N ALA A 102 -20.08 3.52 3.73
CA ALA A 102 -18.73 3.24 4.24
C ALA A 102 -18.59 1.79 4.73
N ILE A 103 -17.60 1.07 4.21
CA ILE A 103 -17.31 -0.31 4.60
C ILE A 103 -15.82 -0.48 4.85
N ALA A 104 -15.45 -0.85 6.06
CA ALA A 104 -14.06 -1.18 6.37
C ALA A 104 -13.87 -2.69 6.27
N VAL A 105 -12.76 -3.11 5.63
CA VAL A 105 -12.30 -4.49 5.68
C VAL A 105 -10.92 -4.59 6.28
N ARG A 106 -10.73 -5.57 7.17
CA ARG A 106 -9.43 -5.88 7.79
C ARG A 106 -9.27 -7.38 7.94
N SER A 107 -8.05 -7.79 8.25
CA SER A 107 -7.81 -9.13 8.76
C SER A 107 -6.77 -9.10 9.86
N PHE A 108 -6.80 -10.10 10.71
CA PHE A 108 -5.88 -10.25 11.84
C PHE A 108 -5.62 -11.72 12.12
N LYS A 109 -4.46 -12.02 12.69
CA LYS A 109 -4.15 -13.35 13.19
C LYS A 109 -4.35 -13.39 14.70
N SER A 110 -4.96 -14.45 15.22
CA SER A 110 -5.05 -14.71 16.65
C SER A 110 -5.04 -16.22 16.91
N ASN A 111 -4.17 -16.68 17.82
CA ASN A 111 -3.99 -18.09 18.15
C ASN A 111 -3.76 -19.00 16.93
N GLY A 112 -3.06 -18.50 15.91
CA GLY A 112 -2.77 -19.23 14.67
C GLY A 112 -3.93 -19.25 13.65
N ASP A 113 -5.11 -18.77 14.01
CA ASP A 113 -6.21 -18.59 13.07
C ASP A 113 -6.12 -17.22 12.38
N LEU A 114 -6.65 -17.15 11.16
CA LEU A 114 -6.84 -15.90 10.43
C LEU A 114 -8.30 -15.48 10.53
N PHE A 115 -8.54 -14.21 10.81
CA PHE A 115 -9.88 -13.63 10.89
C PHE A 115 -10.05 -12.52 9.86
N PHE A 116 -11.23 -12.46 9.26
CA PHE A 116 -11.66 -11.39 8.36
C PHE A 116 -12.75 -10.58 9.02
N TYR A 117 -12.61 -9.26 8.98
CA TYR A 117 -13.49 -8.30 9.65
C TYR A 117 -14.16 -7.41 8.60
N THR A 118 -15.48 -7.32 8.63
CA THR A 118 -16.24 -6.29 7.92
C THR A 118 -16.91 -5.35 8.92
N ASN A 119 -16.70 -4.05 8.76
CA ASN A 119 -17.59 -3.04 9.35
C ASN A 119 -18.60 -2.58 8.30
N ARG A 120 -19.89 -2.76 8.57
CA ARG A 120 -20.96 -2.19 7.75
C ARG A 120 -21.59 -1.03 8.51
N TRP A 121 -21.30 0.18 8.05
CA TRP A 121 -21.74 1.39 8.74
C TRP A 121 -23.19 1.77 8.43
N ARG A 122 -23.88 2.26 9.46
CA ARG A 122 -25.17 2.94 9.46
C ARG A 122 -25.02 4.19 10.35
N PRO A 123 -25.84 5.25 10.19
CA PRO A 123 -25.57 6.57 10.77
C PRO A 123 -25.30 6.59 12.27
N ASP A 124 -25.83 5.61 13.00
CA ASP A 124 -25.75 5.45 14.46
C ASP A 124 -25.18 4.10 14.91
N THR A 125 -24.92 3.18 13.98
CA THR A 125 -24.62 1.78 14.27
C THR A 125 -23.61 1.19 13.29
N ASN A 126 -22.70 0.38 13.82
CA ASN A 126 -21.72 -0.37 13.04
C ASN A 126 -22.05 -1.85 13.18
N GLU A 127 -22.39 -2.52 12.08
CA GLU A 127 -22.61 -3.96 12.06
C GLU A 127 -21.27 -4.65 11.77
N ILE A 128 -20.73 -5.29 12.80
CA ILE A 128 -19.47 -5.99 12.75
C ILE A 128 -19.71 -7.45 12.38
N HIS A 129 -19.04 -7.90 11.32
CA HIS A 129 -18.99 -9.31 10.93
C HIS A 129 -17.55 -9.80 11.04
N ILE A 130 -17.35 -10.89 11.78
CA ILE A 130 -16.05 -11.54 11.92
C ILE A 130 -16.20 -12.96 11.42
N ARG A 131 -15.30 -13.31 10.50
CA ARG A 131 -15.23 -14.66 9.93
C ARG A 131 -13.88 -15.24 10.23
N ARG A 132 -13.87 -16.47 10.74
CA ARG A 132 -12.67 -17.22 11.04
C ARG A 132 -12.33 -18.10 9.86
N TRP A 133 -11.09 -18.02 9.41
CA TRP A 133 -10.49 -18.95 8.48
C TRP A 133 -9.65 -19.96 9.26
N ALA A 134 -10.16 -21.18 9.33
CA ALA A 134 -9.53 -22.30 10.02
C ALA A 134 -9.80 -23.59 9.25
N HIS A 135 -8.84 -24.51 9.24
CA HIS A 135 -8.97 -25.81 8.56
C HIS A 135 -9.39 -25.68 7.08
N ASN A 136 -8.86 -24.68 6.37
CA ASN A 136 -9.19 -24.37 4.97
C ASN A 136 -10.70 -24.06 4.72
N GLN A 137 -11.41 -23.63 5.76
CA GLN A 137 -12.82 -23.24 5.69
C GLN A 137 -13.02 -21.86 6.31
N LEU A 138 -13.90 -21.07 5.70
CA LEU A 138 -14.37 -19.82 6.26
C LEU A 138 -15.66 -20.10 7.03
N GLN A 139 -15.67 -19.72 8.30
CA GLN A 139 -16.82 -19.89 9.19
C GLN A 139 -17.21 -18.52 9.72
N GLU A 140 -18.51 -18.22 9.73
CA GLU A 140 -19.00 -17.05 10.46
C GLU A 140 -18.67 -17.27 11.94
N TYR A 141 -17.86 -16.40 12.51
CA TYR A 141 -17.37 -16.54 13.88
C TYR A 141 -18.27 -15.76 14.84
N SER A 142 -18.55 -14.50 14.51
CA SER A 142 -19.42 -13.64 15.30
C SER A 142 -19.97 -12.51 14.43
N ALA A 143 -21.19 -12.07 14.73
CA ALA A 143 -21.73 -10.83 14.23
C ALA A 143 -22.36 -10.05 15.40
N PHE A 144 -22.06 -8.76 15.51
CA PHE A 144 -22.60 -7.91 16.57
C PHE A 144 -22.68 -6.45 16.14
N THR A 145 -23.49 -5.67 16.86
CA THR A 145 -23.66 -4.24 16.60
C THR A 145 -22.93 -3.41 17.65
N VAL A 146 -22.27 -2.35 17.18
CA VAL A 146 -21.67 -1.31 18.02
C VAL A 146 -22.37 0.00 17.74
N TYR A 147 -22.97 0.59 18.79
CA TYR A 147 -23.55 1.92 18.71
C TYR A 147 -22.44 2.97 18.72
N GLY A 148 -22.52 3.93 17.82
CA GLY A 148 -21.56 5.00 17.72
C GLY A 148 -21.32 5.45 16.28
N PRO A 149 -20.52 6.51 16.11
CA PRO A 149 -20.13 6.99 14.80
C PRO A 149 -19.24 5.96 14.07
N PHE A 150 -18.80 6.31 12.87
CA PHE A 150 -18.00 5.43 12.03
C PHE A 150 -16.75 4.88 12.76
N ILE A 151 -16.53 3.56 12.68
CA ILE A 151 -15.30 2.92 13.21
C ILE A 151 -14.15 3.25 12.25
N ASN A 152 -13.17 3.98 12.75
CA ASN A 152 -11.97 4.40 12.01
C ASN A 152 -10.80 3.44 12.22
N GLY A 153 -10.78 2.69 13.32
CA GLY A 153 -9.70 1.78 13.66
C GLY A 153 -10.20 0.47 14.22
N PHE A 154 -9.51 -0.60 13.85
CA PHE A 154 -9.77 -1.95 14.34
C PHE A 154 -8.44 -2.65 14.61
N MET A 155 -8.31 -3.27 15.79
CA MET A 155 -7.19 -4.17 16.08
C MET A 155 -7.70 -5.34 16.90
N ALA A 156 -7.10 -6.50 16.70
CA ALA A 156 -7.26 -7.63 17.59
C ALA A 156 -5.95 -7.88 18.33
N THR A 157 -6.03 -8.14 19.64
CA THR A 157 -4.88 -8.53 20.45
C THR A 157 -5.31 -9.63 21.42
N GLY A 158 -4.64 -10.77 21.34
CA GLY A 158 -5.09 -11.98 22.01
C GLY A 158 -6.53 -12.35 21.64
N ASN A 159 -7.42 -12.41 22.65
CA ASN A 159 -8.84 -12.74 22.48
C ASN A 159 -9.75 -11.50 22.53
N GLU A 160 -9.17 -10.32 22.35
CA GLU A 160 -9.87 -9.04 22.41
C GLU A 160 -9.88 -8.33 21.06
N LEU A 161 -10.94 -7.57 20.86
CA LEU A 161 -11.18 -6.66 19.76
C LEU A 161 -11.17 -5.24 20.31
N VAL A 162 -10.28 -4.42 19.80
CA VAL A 162 -10.21 -3.00 20.10
C VAL A 162 -10.86 -2.26 18.94
N LEU A 163 -12.02 -1.65 19.21
CA LEU A 163 -12.80 -0.92 18.23
C LEU A 163 -12.69 0.57 18.52
N ILE A 164 -12.35 1.36 17.51
CA ILE A 164 -12.15 2.79 17.65
C ILE A 164 -13.15 3.53 16.79
N THR A 165 -14.06 4.26 17.43
CA THR A 165 -14.96 5.19 16.75
C THR A 165 -14.50 6.61 17.00
N LYS A 166 -14.55 7.45 15.97
CA LYS A 166 -14.29 8.89 16.07
C LYS A 166 -15.61 9.60 15.87
N ASP A 167 -15.93 10.56 16.72
CA ASP A 167 -17.07 11.43 16.46
C ASP A 167 -16.71 12.40 15.32
N ASN A 168 -17.59 12.50 14.32
CA ASN A 168 -17.39 13.36 13.15
C ASN A 168 -17.29 14.84 13.53
N ALA A 169 -17.84 15.23 14.68
CA ALA A 169 -17.90 16.61 15.10
C ALA A 169 -16.73 17.06 16.00
N LEU A 170 -16.03 16.14 16.69
CA LEU A 170 -15.18 16.54 17.82
C LEU A 170 -14.01 15.60 18.09
N ASP A 171 -13.01 16.20 18.71
CA ASP A 171 -11.70 15.74 19.21
C ASP A 171 -11.72 14.57 20.20
N SER A 172 -12.72 13.70 20.11
CA SER A 172 -12.89 12.57 21.00
C SER A 172 -12.79 11.25 20.24
N MET A 173 -12.13 10.28 20.88
CA MET A 173 -11.97 8.93 20.41
C MET A 173 -12.65 8.00 21.40
N HIS A 174 -13.53 7.13 20.93
CA HIS A 174 -14.10 6.10 21.77
C HIS A 174 -13.34 4.81 21.51
N ILE A 175 -12.86 4.20 22.58
CA ILE A 175 -12.24 2.89 22.52
C ILE A 175 -13.19 1.92 23.19
N ASP A 176 -13.69 0.94 22.43
CA ASP A 176 -14.56 -0.13 22.90
C ASP A 176 -13.81 -1.46 22.74
N VAL A 177 -13.38 -2.03 23.88
CA VAL A 177 -12.71 -3.33 23.92
C VAL A 177 -13.75 -4.41 24.17
N ARG A 178 -13.80 -5.40 23.28
CA ARG A 178 -14.75 -6.51 23.33
C ARG A 178 -14.01 -7.83 23.25
N ASN A 179 -14.61 -8.92 23.69
CA ASN A 179 -14.10 -10.24 23.30
C ASN A 179 -14.51 -10.57 21.85
N LEU A 180 -13.99 -11.67 21.31
CA LEU A 180 -14.33 -12.12 19.95
C LEU A 180 -15.83 -12.46 19.78
N GLN A 181 -16.60 -12.63 20.86
CA GLN A 181 -18.06 -12.83 20.83
C GLN A 181 -18.84 -11.50 20.83
N GLY A 182 -18.16 -10.36 20.79
CA GLY A 182 -18.77 -9.03 20.78
C GLY A 182 -19.23 -8.52 22.15
N GLN A 183 -18.92 -9.23 23.24
CA GLN A 183 -19.24 -8.78 24.59
C GLN A 183 -18.25 -7.70 25.03
N ARG A 184 -18.78 -6.53 25.41
CA ARG A 184 -17.96 -5.41 25.89
C ARG A 184 -17.26 -5.77 27.20
N ARG A 185 -15.95 -5.54 27.24
CA ARG A 185 -15.09 -5.71 28.41
C ARG A 185 -14.82 -4.38 29.10
N ILE A 186 -14.26 -3.43 28.36
CA ILE A 186 -13.94 -2.10 28.84
C ILE A 186 -14.23 -1.10 27.72
N HIS A 187 -14.68 0.09 28.11
CA HIS A 187 -14.98 1.16 27.17
C HIS A 187 -14.61 2.48 27.81
N ASN A 188 -13.95 3.34 27.04
CA ASN A 188 -13.59 4.67 27.50
C ASN A 188 -13.72 5.71 26.39
N TRP A 189 -13.95 6.95 26.82
CA TRP A 189 -13.90 8.13 25.96
C TRP A 189 -12.58 8.85 26.22
N LEU A 190 -11.80 9.05 25.18
CA LEU A 190 -10.57 9.81 25.20
C LEU A 190 -10.81 11.16 24.54
N ASP A 191 -10.68 12.23 25.32
CA ASP A 191 -10.56 13.58 24.79
C ASP A 191 -9.13 13.77 24.28
N VAL A 192 -8.97 13.81 22.95
CA VAL A 192 -7.68 13.94 22.26
C VAL A 192 -7.24 15.40 22.21
N THR A 193 -8.17 16.37 22.31
CA THR A 193 -7.86 17.81 22.36
C THR A 193 -7.08 18.23 23.59
N LEU A 194 -7.46 17.71 24.77
CA LEU A 194 -6.86 18.12 26.04
C LEU A 194 -5.49 17.48 26.29
N ALA A 195 -5.10 16.47 25.49
CA ALA A 195 -3.88 15.70 25.69
C ALA A 195 -2.71 16.05 24.75
N GLY A 196 -2.91 16.95 23.78
CA GLY A 196 -1.90 17.29 22.77
C GLY A 196 -1.62 16.16 21.75
N PRO A 197 -0.38 16.06 21.28
CA PRO A 197 0.13 15.92 19.90
C PRO A 197 -0.75 15.89 18.63
N VAL A 198 -1.93 15.29 18.64
CA VAL A 198 -2.55 14.80 17.40
C VAL A 198 -3.50 15.88 16.88
N ASN A 199 -3.27 16.44 15.69
CA ASN A 199 -4.29 17.30 15.08
C ASN A 199 -5.51 16.47 14.68
N ASN A 200 -6.63 17.13 14.36
CA ASN A 200 -7.92 16.53 13.98
C ASN A 200 -7.87 15.61 12.73
N TYR A 201 -6.70 15.42 12.14
CA TYR A 201 -6.45 14.62 10.95
C TYR A 201 -6.23 13.16 11.33
N THR A 202 -7.28 12.37 11.07
CA THR A 202 -7.32 10.92 10.85
C THR A 202 -6.32 10.09 11.66
N ILE A 203 -6.85 9.44 12.70
CA ILE A 203 -6.16 8.34 13.38
C ILE A 203 -6.05 7.19 12.38
N ILE A 204 -4.82 6.77 12.08
CA ILE A 204 -4.58 5.55 11.29
C ILE A 204 -4.76 4.33 12.23
N ASP A 205 -5.13 3.18 11.66
CA ASP A 205 -5.36 1.90 12.39
C ASP A 205 -4.38 1.70 13.56
N PRO A 206 -4.89 1.45 14.79
CA PRO A 206 -4.01 1.29 15.94
C PRO A 206 -3.10 0.08 15.76
N GLN A 207 -1.89 0.16 16.32
CA GLN A 207 -0.99 -0.97 16.42
C GLN A 207 -0.56 -1.18 17.88
N GLN A 208 -0.08 -2.37 18.20
CA GLN A 208 0.41 -2.67 19.54
C GLN A 208 1.88 -2.27 19.67
N HIS A 209 2.22 -1.53 20.73
CA HIS A 209 3.60 -1.22 21.07
C HIS A 209 4.32 -2.51 21.45
N PRO A 210 5.43 -2.88 20.77
CA PRO A 210 6.04 -4.20 20.97
C PRO A 210 6.74 -4.36 22.33
N LEU A 211 7.17 -3.25 22.96
CA LEU A 211 7.89 -3.28 24.24
C LEU A 211 6.99 -3.38 25.47
N ASN A 212 5.76 -2.83 25.41
CA ASN A 212 4.91 -2.72 26.58
C ASN A 212 3.45 -3.13 26.35
N GLY A 213 3.07 -3.48 25.11
CA GLY A 213 1.73 -3.95 24.78
C GLY A 213 0.64 -2.88 24.72
N ASN A 214 0.98 -1.59 24.92
CA ASN A 214 0.03 -0.48 24.81
C ASN A 214 -0.42 -0.26 23.36
N LEU A 215 -1.52 0.47 23.19
CA LEU A 215 -2.03 0.85 21.88
C LEU A 215 -1.32 2.12 21.39
N ILE A 216 -0.84 2.10 20.15
CA ILE A 216 -0.25 3.25 19.47
C ILE A 216 -1.23 3.75 18.42
N PHE A 217 -1.59 5.02 18.55
CA PHE A 217 -2.43 5.76 17.62
C PHE A 217 -1.56 6.79 16.93
N ALA A 218 -1.30 6.63 15.63
CA ALA A 218 -0.53 7.59 14.85
C ALA A 218 -1.42 8.61 14.13
N GLU A 219 -0.88 9.80 13.90
CA GLU A 219 -1.48 10.85 13.07
C GLU A 219 -1.25 10.57 11.58
N ALA A 220 -2.22 10.92 10.72
CA ALA A 220 -2.09 10.76 9.26
C ALA A 220 -1.15 11.76 8.56
N LEU A 221 -0.49 12.62 9.33
CA LEU A 221 0.46 13.59 8.82
C LEU A 221 1.88 13.14 9.18
N GLU A 222 2.23 13.05 10.45
CA GLU A 222 3.61 12.74 10.82
C GLU A 222 3.71 11.48 11.67
N CYS A 223 4.94 11.06 12.02
CA CYS A 223 5.16 10.09 13.09
C CYS A 223 4.75 10.62 14.48
N ASN A 224 3.68 11.40 14.60
CA ASN A 224 3.09 11.79 15.87
C ASN A 224 2.23 10.65 16.36
N TYR A 225 2.26 10.40 17.67
CA TYR A 225 1.45 9.34 18.24
C TYR A 225 0.95 9.66 19.64
N ALA A 226 -0.17 9.03 19.98
CA ALA A 226 -0.67 8.85 21.33
C ALA A 226 -0.55 7.38 21.72
N GLU A 227 -0.11 7.14 22.95
CA GLU A 227 0.02 5.81 23.52
C GLU A 227 -1.02 5.62 24.60
N VAL A 228 -1.84 4.58 24.47
CA VAL A 228 -2.97 4.30 25.37
C VAL A 228 -2.78 2.92 25.99
N SER A 229 -2.84 2.86 27.31
CA SER A 229 -2.81 1.59 28.03
C SER A 229 -4.05 0.75 27.70
N LEU A 230 -3.86 -0.49 27.26
CA LEU A 230 -4.96 -1.40 26.93
C LEU A 230 -5.82 -1.73 28.16
N ASP A 231 -5.20 -1.84 29.34
CA ASP A 231 -5.89 -2.18 30.59
C ASP A 231 -6.77 -1.04 31.12
N SER A 232 -6.29 0.20 31.02
CA SER A 232 -6.97 1.37 31.60
C SER A 232 -7.71 2.21 30.58
N LEU A 233 -7.43 2.01 29.29
CA LEU A 233 -7.82 2.89 28.19
C LEU A 233 -7.51 4.36 28.45
N ARG A 234 -6.41 4.65 29.16
CA ARG A 234 -5.92 6.01 29.41
C ARG A 234 -4.68 6.27 28.59
N ILE A 235 -4.52 7.52 28.16
CA ILE A 235 -3.28 7.99 27.55
C ILE A 235 -2.17 7.89 28.61
N VAL A 236 -1.15 7.11 28.30
CA VAL A 236 0.03 6.91 29.16
C VAL A 236 1.29 7.54 28.56
N GLY A 237 1.24 7.89 27.28
CA GLY A 237 2.35 8.49 26.56
C GLY A 237 1.89 9.17 25.28
N GLY A 238 2.81 9.91 24.67
CA GLY A 238 2.58 10.54 23.38
C GLY A 238 3.74 11.43 22.98
N ARG A 239 3.85 11.66 21.67
CA ARG A 239 4.88 12.54 21.09
C ARG A 239 4.30 13.35 19.95
N ARG A 240 4.59 14.65 20.00
CA ARG A 240 4.33 15.62 18.92
C ARG A 240 5.64 16.09 18.36
N SER A 241 5.78 16.06 17.05
CA SER A 241 6.69 16.95 16.34
C SER A 241 6.05 18.32 16.31
N VAL A 242 6.76 19.31 16.82
CA VAL A 242 6.45 20.69 16.40
C VAL A 242 6.93 20.75 14.96
N SER A 243 6.01 20.94 14.01
CA SER A 243 6.38 21.14 12.60
C SER A 243 7.42 22.23 12.55
N VAL A 244 8.64 21.88 12.14
CA VAL A 244 9.74 22.83 12.11
C VAL A 244 9.51 23.69 10.88
N SER A 245 8.91 24.87 11.07
CA SER A 245 8.88 25.91 10.05
C SER A 245 10.30 26.47 9.90
N GLY A 246 11.19 25.69 9.30
CA GLY A 246 12.53 26.16 8.94
C GLY A 246 12.47 26.90 7.61
N SER A 247 13.34 27.89 7.43
CA SER A 247 13.61 28.48 6.12
C SER A 247 14.35 27.47 5.24
N GLY A 248 13.80 27.15 4.06
CA GLY A 248 14.42 26.24 3.08
C GLY A 248 13.40 25.28 2.47
N ASN A 249 13.85 24.49 1.47
CA ASN A 249 13.04 23.41 0.91
C ASN A 249 12.80 22.36 1.99
N TYR A 250 11.57 22.30 2.49
CA TYR A 250 11.14 21.36 3.52
C TYR A 250 10.01 20.50 2.97
N ILE A 251 10.17 19.18 3.10
CA ILE A 251 9.09 18.24 2.85
C ILE A 251 8.24 18.14 4.12
N PHE A 252 6.99 18.61 4.01
CA PHE A 252 5.99 18.40 5.05
C PHE A 252 5.11 17.23 4.65
N PRO A 253 4.65 16.40 5.59
CA PRO A 253 3.72 15.36 5.23
C PRO A 253 2.38 15.93 4.78
N ALA A 254 1.87 15.43 3.66
CA ALA A 254 0.54 15.76 3.14
C ALA A 254 -0.45 14.61 3.38
N TYR A 255 0.01 13.36 3.29
CA TYR A 255 -0.81 12.17 3.45
C TYR A 255 0.03 10.97 3.87
N VAL A 256 -0.39 10.22 4.89
CA VAL A 256 0.22 8.96 5.31
C VAL A 256 -0.82 7.84 5.21
N PRO A 257 -0.72 6.91 4.24
CA PRO A 257 -1.62 5.77 4.14
C PRO A 257 -1.49 4.77 5.28
N ARG A 258 -0.28 4.64 5.84
CA ARG A 258 0.04 3.63 6.83
C ARG A 258 1.26 4.04 7.66
N PHE A 259 1.28 3.59 8.91
CA PHE A 259 2.46 3.59 9.75
C PHE A 259 2.82 2.15 10.13
N GLU A 260 4.01 1.96 10.65
CA GLU A 260 4.49 0.69 11.21
C GLU A 260 5.15 0.97 12.55
N VAL A 261 4.73 0.20 13.56
CA VAL A 261 5.27 0.22 14.92
C VAL A 261 6.30 -0.90 15.03
N THR A 262 7.54 -0.52 15.33
CA THR A 262 8.70 -1.41 15.43
C THR A 262 9.32 -1.32 16.82
N ASP A 263 10.24 -2.22 17.16
CA ASP A 263 11.00 -2.14 18.41
C ASP A 263 11.84 -0.85 18.48
N ALA A 264 12.27 -0.34 17.34
CA ALA A 264 13.06 0.88 17.24
C ALA A 264 12.23 2.17 17.36
N GLY A 265 10.97 2.15 16.95
CA GLY A 265 10.13 3.35 16.91
C GLY A 265 8.94 3.26 15.96
N LEU A 266 8.43 4.43 15.61
CA LEU A 266 7.34 4.62 14.66
C LEU A 266 7.88 5.03 13.29
N ARG A 267 7.45 4.32 12.25
CA ARG A 267 7.77 4.62 10.85
C ARG A 267 6.50 4.97 10.10
N SER A 268 6.56 5.98 9.23
CA SER A 268 5.43 6.34 8.38
C SER A 268 5.92 6.63 6.98
N GLY A 269 5.15 6.21 5.98
CA GLY A 269 5.42 6.53 4.60
C GLY A 269 4.16 6.96 3.87
N GLY A 270 4.27 7.84 2.89
CA GLY A 270 3.13 8.43 2.19
C GLY A 270 3.52 9.53 1.21
N THR A 271 2.67 10.54 1.05
CA THR A 271 2.89 11.72 0.23
C THR A 271 3.28 12.90 1.10
N GLY A 272 4.34 13.60 0.73
CA GLY A 272 4.75 14.88 1.32
C GLY A 272 4.60 16.01 0.30
N GLY A 273 4.32 17.22 0.77
CA GLY A 273 4.45 18.43 -0.01
C GLY A 273 5.84 19.02 0.17
N VAL A 274 6.53 19.32 -0.93
CA VAL A 274 7.76 20.09 -0.93
C VAL A 274 7.41 21.53 -1.27
N LEU A 275 7.62 22.43 -0.31
CA LEU A 275 7.43 23.87 -0.52
C LEU A 275 8.72 24.47 -1.09
N TYR A 276 8.68 24.89 -2.34
CA TYR A 276 9.74 25.67 -2.98
C TYR A 276 9.50 27.16 -2.72
N THR A 277 10.48 27.80 -2.10
CA THR A 277 10.42 29.23 -1.73
C THR A 277 11.40 30.10 -2.52
N ASP A 278 11.92 29.57 -3.63
CA ASP A 278 12.88 30.25 -4.51
C ASP A 278 12.29 31.56 -5.07
N ASP A 279 10.97 31.61 -5.29
CA ASP A 279 10.21 32.83 -5.56
C ASP A 279 9.28 33.16 -4.38
N PRO A 280 9.59 34.19 -3.56
CA PRO A 280 8.76 34.56 -2.41
C PRO A 280 7.37 35.08 -2.79
N TRP A 281 7.15 35.45 -4.06
CA TRP A 281 5.86 35.93 -4.56
C TRP A 281 5.03 34.82 -5.19
N ASN A 282 5.62 33.67 -5.49
CA ASN A 282 4.97 32.53 -6.10
C ASN A 282 5.49 31.21 -5.50
N PRO A 283 5.26 30.97 -4.19
CA PRO A 283 5.64 29.70 -3.58
C PRO A 283 4.91 28.56 -4.29
N ARG A 284 5.65 27.52 -4.65
CA ARG A 284 5.10 26.33 -5.29
C ARG A 284 5.19 25.15 -4.33
N THR A 285 4.14 24.33 -4.29
CA THR A 285 4.17 23.05 -3.60
C THR A 285 4.09 21.94 -4.62
N ASP A 286 5.06 21.03 -4.63
CA ASP A 286 4.96 19.77 -5.37
C ASP A 286 4.73 18.61 -4.41
N TYR A 287 4.04 17.59 -4.88
CA TYR A 287 3.88 16.35 -4.13
C TYR A 287 5.01 15.38 -4.45
N GLN A 288 5.59 14.81 -3.41
CA GLN A 288 6.63 13.79 -3.46
C GLN A 288 6.28 12.62 -2.55
N PHE A 289 6.91 11.48 -2.78
CA PHE A 289 6.89 10.40 -1.80
C PHE A 289 7.63 10.86 -0.55
N TYR A 290 7.15 10.44 0.61
CA TYR A 290 7.60 10.89 1.92
C TYR A 290 7.80 9.69 2.83
N TYR A 291 8.90 9.71 3.57
CA TYR A 291 9.18 8.79 4.65
C TYR A 291 9.59 9.57 5.90
N ALA A 292 9.16 9.09 7.06
CA ALA A 292 9.68 9.53 8.33
C ALA A 292 9.86 8.38 9.31
N PHE A 293 10.84 8.56 10.20
CA PHE A 293 11.12 7.68 11.33
C PHE A 293 11.28 8.48 12.61
N ARG A 294 10.61 8.02 13.66
CA ARG A 294 10.76 8.52 15.03
C ARG A 294 11.09 7.35 15.96
N PRO A 295 12.30 7.34 16.57
CA PRO A 295 12.59 6.41 17.65
C PRO A 295 11.71 6.63 18.88
N TRP A 296 11.55 5.60 19.70
CA TRP A 296 10.81 5.73 20.96
C TRP A 296 11.42 6.79 21.87
N GLY A 297 10.59 7.69 22.39
CA GLY A 297 11.01 8.72 23.33
C GLY A 297 11.55 10.02 22.71
N ASP A 298 11.97 10.00 21.45
CA ASP A 298 12.73 11.08 20.80
C ASP A 298 11.91 11.93 19.78
N SER A 299 12.54 12.98 19.24
CA SER A 299 12.05 13.72 18.07
C SER A 299 12.17 12.88 16.80
N VAL A 300 11.42 13.24 15.75
CA VAL A 300 11.59 12.65 14.40
C VAL A 300 13.05 12.82 13.98
N GLN A 301 13.71 11.70 13.68
CA GLN A 301 15.13 11.69 13.32
C GLN A 301 15.33 11.72 11.81
N VAL A 302 14.39 11.15 11.05
CA VAL A 302 14.49 11.07 9.59
C VAL A 302 13.23 11.65 8.96
N ARG A 303 13.43 12.54 7.98
CA ARG A 303 12.44 12.92 6.97
C ARG A 303 13.12 12.85 5.62
N GLN A 304 12.55 12.05 4.73
CA GLN A 304 13.13 11.82 3.41
C GLN A 304 12.04 11.95 2.35
N GLY A 305 12.33 12.74 1.31
CA GLY A 305 11.56 12.79 0.08
C GLY A 305 12.10 11.78 -0.93
N PHE A 306 11.21 11.22 -1.75
CA PHE A 306 11.57 10.42 -2.92
C PHE A 306 10.81 10.94 -4.14
N GLY A 307 11.30 10.57 -5.32
CA GLY A 307 10.76 11.04 -6.59
C GLY A 307 11.67 12.08 -7.23
N PRO A 308 11.60 12.22 -8.57
CA PRO A 308 12.25 13.33 -9.24
C PRO A 308 11.68 14.65 -8.71
N GLU A 309 12.56 15.61 -8.50
CA GLU A 309 12.16 17.01 -8.34
C GLU A 309 11.32 17.38 -9.58
N TRP A 310 10.31 18.25 -9.41
CA TRP A 310 9.48 18.77 -10.52
C TRP A 310 8.42 17.82 -11.12
N VAL A 311 8.22 16.61 -10.57
CA VAL A 311 7.08 15.75 -10.94
C VAL A 311 6.21 15.55 -9.72
N ASN A 312 4.92 15.88 -9.83
CA ASN A 312 3.96 15.53 -8.79
C ASN A 312 3.84 14.00 -8.72
N ASN A 313 4.15 13.44 -7.57
CA ASN A 313 4.02 12.03 -7.30
C ASN A 313 3.37 11.84 -5.93
N SER A 314 2.53 10.82 -5.80
CA SER A 314 1.76 10.56 -4.59
C SER A 314 1.90 9.10 -4.19
N ALA A 315 2.36 8.84 -2.96
CA ALA A 315 2.46 7.50 -2.41
C ALA A 315 1.16 7.11 -1.69
N TYR A 316 0.64 5.96 -2.06
CA TYR A 316 -0.64 5.43 -1.58
C TYR A 316 -0.49 4.18 -0.74
N ALA A 317 0.68 3.57 -0.76
CA ALA A 317 0.98 2.37 0.00
C ALA A 317 2.37 2.48 0.63
N PHE A 318 2.45 2.05 1.88
CA PHE A 318 3.68 1.96 2.66
C PHE A 318 3.69 0.62 3.39
N ALA A 319 4.86 0.00 3.47
CA ALA A 319 5.13 -1.14 4.34
C ALA A 319 6.57 -1.08 4.83
N TYR A 320 6.81 -1.73 5.97
CA TYR A 320 8.12 -1.86 6.55
C TYR A 320 8.37 -3.31 6.95
N ASP A 321 9.48 -3.85 6.48
CA ASP A 321 9.99 -5.16 6.87
C ASP A 321 11.07 -4.96 7.95
N GLU A 322 10.70 -5.25 9.20
CA GLU A 322 11.56 -5.04 10.35
C GLU A 322 12.76 -5.99 10.35
N ASP A 323 12.56 -7.27 10.00
CA ASP A 323 13.61 -8.28 9.97
C ASP A 323 14.73 -7.92 8.99
N ARG A 324 14.37 -7.28 7.87
CA ARG A 324 15.33 -6.81 6.85
C ARG A 324 15.67 -5.34 6.97
N ASN A 325 15.13 -4.64 7.98
CA ASN A 325 15.25 -3.20 8.13
C ASN A 325 14.98 -2.45 6.81
N THR A 326 13.94 -2.84 6.07
CA THR A 326 13.68 -2.36 4.70
C THR A 326 12.30 -1.72 4.60
N GLY A 327 12.25 -0.47 4.17
CA GLY A 327 11.01 0.25 3.86
C GLY A 327 10.63 0.15 2.38
N PHE A 328 9.33 0.17 2.14
CA PHE A 328 8.74 0.18 0.80
C PHE A 328 7.71 1.29 0.69
N LEU A 329 7.75 2.03 -0.41
CA LEU A 329 6.74 3.02 -0.78
C LEU A 329 6.26 2.72 -2.19
N ALA A 330 4.97 2.77 -2.43
CA ALA A 330 4.42 2.68 -3.77
C ALA A 330 3.38 3.77 -3.99
N GLY A 331 3.45 4.37 -5.15
CA GLY A 331 2.60 5.46 -5.55
C GLY A 331 2.47 5.57 -7.05
N SER A 332 1.90 6.69 -7.48
CA SER A 332 1.73 6.99 -8.89
C SER A 332 2.48 8.25 -9.30
N ALA A 333 2.99 8.23 -10.53
CA ALA A 333 3.56 9.40 -11.20
C ALA A 333 3.09 9.46 -12.67
N PRO A 334 2.73 10.64 -13.20
CA PRO A 334 2.42 11.87 -12.47
C PRO A 334 1.15 11.76 -11.60
N PHE A 335 0.94 12.75 -10.75
CA PHE A 335 -0.24 12.95 -9.91
C PHE A 335 -0.79 14.37 -10.09
N ASP A 336 -1.13 14.72 -11.33
CA ASP A 336 -1.76 15.99 -11.68
C ASP A 336 -3.29 15.93 -11.53
N VAL A 337 -3.87 14.73 -11.51
CA VAL A 337 -5.29 14.51 -11.24
C VAL A 337 -5.46 13.77 -9.91
N VAL A 338 -6.24 14.31 -8.97
CA VAL A 338 -6.41 13.68 -7.65
C VAL A 338 -7.24 12.39 -7.70
N ALA A 339 -8.21 12.31 -8.62
CA ALA A 339 -9.11 11.17 -8.72
C ALA A 339 -8.39 9.90 -9.22
N PHE A 340 -8.65 8.76 -8.59
CA PHE A 340 -8.09 7.46 -8.99
C PHE A 340 -8.57 7.00 -10.35
N GLU A 341 -9.80 7.34 -10.71
CA GLU A 341 -10.40 7.10 -12.03
C GLU A 341 -10.17 8.29 -12.98
N GLY A 342 -9.39 9.28 -12.52
CA GLY A 342 -9.02 10.45 -13.26
C GLY A 342 -8.35 10.10 -14.57
N ALA A 343 -8.59 10.93 -15.57
CA ALA A 343 -8.06 10.67 -16.88
C ALA A 343 -6.62 11.19 -16.92
N GLU A 344 -5.68 10.32 -16.53
CA GLU A 344 -4.24 10.59 -16.41
C GLU A 344 -3.47 9.29 -16.66
N LYS A 345 -2.41 9.31 -17.48
CA LYS A 345 -1.56 8.12 -17.63
C LYS A 345 -0.60 8.10 -16.46
N ARG A 346 -0.73 7.11 -15.58
CA ARG A 346 0.05 6.99 -14.35
C ARG A 346 0.86 5.71 -14.36
N GLU A 347 2.14 5.85 -14.09
CA GLU A 347 3.04 4.76 -13.80
C GLU A 347 2.97 4.42 -12.31
N VAL A 348 3.14 3.15 -11.96
CA VAL A 348 3.32 2.73 -10.57
C VAL A 348 4.81 2.81 -10.26
N LEU A 349 5.18 3.74 -9.38
CA LEU A 349 6.55 3.89 -8.91
C LEU A 349 6.67 3.26 -7.52
N VAL A 350 7.63 2.34 -7.39
CA VAL A 350 7.89 1.63 -6.14
C VAL A 350 9.32 1.93 -5.69
N TYR A 351 9.48 2.43 -4.48
CA TYR A 351 10.77 2.59 -3.82
C TYR A 351 10.97 1.48 -2.79
N ARG A 352 12.20 0.99 -2.72
CA ARG A 352 12.74 0.16 -1.63
C ARG A 352 13.91 0.92 -1.02
N PHE A 353 13.96 1.06 0.29
CA PHE A 353 15.02 1.80 0.95
C PHE A 353 15.38 1.23 2.32
N ASN A 354 16.61 1.43 2.73
CA ASN A 354 17.11 1.16 4.07
C ASN A 354 18.36 1.99 4.37
N ASP A 355 19.05 1.67 5.47
CA ASP A 355 20.29 2.35 5.88
C ASP A 355 21.46 2.15 4.91
N HIS A 356 21.33 1.27 3.90
CA HIS A 356 22.37 0.99 2.90
C HIS A 356 22.12 1.65 1.55
N GLY A 357 20.92 2.17 1.30
CA GLY A 357 20.62 2.81 0.02
C GLY A 357 19.13 2.83 -0.30
N THR A 358 18.83 3.32 -1.50
CA THR A 358 17.49 3.37 -2.07
C THR A 358 17.53 2.85 -3.49
N ASP A 359 16.54 2.04 -3.87
CA ASP A 359 16.32 1.58 -5.23
C ASP A 359 14.84 1.78 -5.62
N SER A 360 14.55 1.80 -6.91
CA SER A 360 13.20 1.98 -7.41
C SER A 360 12.91 1.19 -8.67
N ILE A 361 11.64 0.83 -8.85
CA ILE A 361 11.14 0.22 -10.08
C ILE A 361 9.88 0.95 -10.52
N ILE A 362 9.79 1.19 -11.83
CA ILE A 362 8.60 1.72 -12.49
C ILE A 362 7.88 0.55 -13.16
N LEU A 363 6.59 0.42 -12.87
CA LEU A 363 5.71 -0.57 -13.45
C LEU A 363 4.57 0.12 -14.19
N TYR A 364 4.19 -0.46 -15.34
CA TYR A 364 3.10 0.05 -16.18
C TYR A 364 3.36 1.49 -16.68
N GLY A 365 2.42 2.08 -17.42
CA GLY A 365 2.53 3.49 -17.81
C GLY A 365 1.66 3.95 -18.97
N ASP A 366 1.03 3.04 -19.70
CA ASP A 366 0.13 3.40 -20.80
C ASP A 366 -1.34 3.60 -20.36
N LYS A 367 -1.65 3.29 -19.09
CA LYS A 367 -2.96 3.45 -18.44
C LYS A 367 -2.85 4.29 -17.17
N ASN A 368 -3.99 4.55 -16.54
CA ASN A 368 -4.01 5.16 -15.22
C ASN A 368 -3.86 4.07 -14.15
N HIS A 369 -2.67 3.85 -13.60
CA HIS A 369 -2.43 2.91 -12.51
C HIS A 369 -2.23 3.61 -11.15
N VAL A 370 -2.85 3.05 -10.12
CA VAL A 370 -2.78 3.51 -8.72
C VAL A 370 -2.52 2.31 -7.81
N PRO A 371 -1.35 2.21 -7.13
CA PRO A 371 -1.18 1.21 -6.09
C PRO A 371 -2.07 1.58 -4.90
N LEU A 372 -2.76 0.60 -4.33
CA LEU A 372 -3.70 0.80 -3.22
C LEU A 372 -3.18 0.18 -1.93
N TRP A 373 -2.32 -0.82 -2.04
CA TRP A 373 -1.80 -1.55 -0.89
C TRP A 373 -0.53 -2.33 -1.26
N MET A 374 0.30 -2.65 -0.26
CA MET A 374 1.48 -3.48 -0.43
C MET A 374 1.75 -4.39 0.79
N LEU A 375 2.46 -5.49 0.55
CA LEU A 375 2.94 -6.40 1.59
C LEU A 375 4.25 -7.06 1.17
N PRO A 376 5.36 -6.79 1.89
CA PRO A 376 6.54 -7.62 1.80
C PRO A 376 6.30 -8.96 2.50
N ASP A 377 6.86 -10.05 1.97
CA ASP A 377 6.79 -11.37 2.60
C ASP A 377 8.14 -11.83 3.17
N ASP A 378 8.11 -12.97 3.84
CA ASP A 378 9.29 -13.58 4.47
C ASP A 378 10.33 -14.10 3.46
N ASN A 379 10.05 -14.11 2.16
CA ASN A 379 11.05 -14.39 1.11
C ASN A 379 11.67 -13.11 0.55
N GLY A 380 11.19 -11.94 0.99
CA GLY A 380 11.56 -10.63 0.47
C GLY A 380 10.79 -10.26 -0.80
N ASP A 381 9.85 -11.09 -1.26
CA ASP A 381 8.96 -10.74 -2.35
C ASP A 381 8.01 -9.63 -1.89
N LEU A 382 7.65 -8.72 -2.81
CA LEU A 382 6.72 -7.64 -2.55
C LEU A 382 5.44 -7.85 -3.36
N PHE A 383 4.31 -7.94 -2.66
CA PHE A 383 3.00 -7.99 -3.28
C PHE A 383 2.41 -6.59 -3.31
N ILE A 384 1.93 -6.16 -4.48
CA ILE A 384 1.28 -4.87 -4.67
C ILE A 384 -0.12 -5.12 -5.20
N PHE A 385 -1.10 -4.56 -4.52
CA PHE A 385 -2.45 -4.47 -5.05
C PHE A 385 -2.66 -3.09 -5.64
N SER A 386 -3.08 -3.03 -6.90
CA SER A 386 -3.28 -1.79 -7.64
C SER A 386 -4.63 -1.79 -8.34
N GLN A 387 -5.12 -0.60 -8.62
CA GLN A 387 -6.20 -0.37 -9.58
C GLN A 387 -5.57 0.19 -10.85
N TYR A 388 -6.09 -0.22 -12.01
CA TYR A 388 -5.90 0.55 -13.22
C TYR A 388 -7.22 0.83 -13.91
N THR A 389 -7.29 1.96 -14.60
CA THR A 389 -8.52 2.39 -15.27
C THR A 389 -8.32 2.65 -16.75
N GLU A 390 -9.33 2.30 -17.53
CA GLU A 390 -9.48 2.68 -18.92
C GLU A 390 -10.14 4.07 -19.03
N ALA A 391 -9.63 5.04 -18.26
CA ALA A 391 -10.22 6.37 -18.09
C ALA A 391 -10.44 7.14 -19.40
N TRP A 392 -9.67 6.80 -20.45
CA TRP A 392 -9.77 7.40 -21.77
C TRP A 392 -10.75 6.71 -22.73
N THR A 393 -11.25 5.52 -22.37
CA THR A 393 -12.12 4.74 -23.25
C THR A 393 -13.43 4.37 -22.55
N THR A 394 -13.46 3.27 -21.81
CA THR A 394 -14.68 2.74 -21.19
C THR A 394 -14.92 3.31 -19.80
N GLY A 395 -13.89 3.86 -19.15
CA GLY A 395 -13.92 4.19 -17.72
C GLY A 395 -13.93 2.96 -16.82
N GLU A 396 -13.73 1.75 -17.37
CA GLU A 396 -13.69 0.53 -16.57
C GLU A 396 -12.47 0.54 -15.65
N ALA A 397 -12.68 0.11 -14.42
CA ALA A 397 -11.64 -0.09 -13.43
C ALA A 397 -11.35 -1.59 -13.26
N TYR A 398 -10.07 -1.91 -13.23
CA TYR A 398 -9.54 -3.24 -13.09
C TYR A 398 -8.65 -3.29 -11.85
N TYR A 399 -8.65 -4.42 -11.17
CA TYR A 399 -7.83 -4.66 -10.00
C TYR A 399 -6.74 -5.67 -10.34
N LEU A 400 -5.51 -5.34 -9.97
CA LEU A 400 -4.32 -6.09 -10.31
C LEU A 400 -3.52 -6.42 -9.06
N LEU A 401 -3.24 -7.71 -8.87
CA LEU A 401 -2.28 -8.19 -7.89
C LEU A 401 -0.96 -8.47 -8.61
N THR A 402 0.08 -7.75 -8.21
CA THR A 402 1.43 -7.84 -8.76
C THR A 402 2.36 -8.43 -7.73
N LYS A 403 3.19 -9.38 -8.13
CA LYS A 403 4.30 -9.88 -7.34
C LYS A 403 5.60 -9.34 -7.93
N ILE A 404 6.38 -8.66 -7.11
CA ILE A 404 7.74 -8.24 -7.42
C ILE A 404 8.66 -9.17 -6.63
N PRO A 405 9.43 -10.05 -7.29
CA PRO A 405 10.36 -10.91 -6.57
C PRO A 405 11.35 -10.10 -5.73
N GLY A 406 11.78 -10.59 -4.58
CA GLY A 406 12.69 -9.85 -3.69
C GLY A 406 14.06 -9.53 -4.30
N PHE A 407 14.42 -10.26 -5.36
CA PHE A 407 15.59 -10.01 -6.20
C PHE A 407 15.33 -9.02 -7.35
N ALA A 408 14.13 -8.47 -7.52
CA ALA A 408 13.84 -7.53 -8.62
C ALA A 408 14.18 -6.08 -8.27
N ILE A 409 14.25 -5.75 -6.98
CA ILE A 409 14.65 -4.43 -6.46
C ILE A 409 15.85 -4.66 -5.52
N SER A 410 17.04 -4.16 -5.83
CA SER A 410 18.27 -4.39 -5.04
C SER A 410 18.86 -3.05 -4.69
N LEU A 411 19.21 -2.91 -3.41
CA LEU A 411 19.62 -1.68 -2.74
C LEU A 411 20.98 -1.12 -3.20
N ILE A 412 21.32 -1.22 -4.49
CA ILE A 412 22.66 -0.94 -5.03
C ILE A 412 22.89 0.56 -5.27
N GLU A 413 21.92 1.47 -5.04
CA GLU A 413 22.16 2.89 -5.26
C GLU A 413 22.32 3.76 -4.00
N GLN A 414 23.46 4.48 -4.05
CA GLN A 414 23.90 5.66 -3.30
C GLN A 414 24.57 5.47 -1.93
N HIS A 415 25.83 4.98 -1.97
CA HIS A 415 27.06 5.77 -1.75
C HIS A 415 28.22 4.80 -1.42
N HIS A 416 29.30 4.83 -2.23
CA HIS A 416 30.51 3.99 -2.16
C HIS A 416 30.50 2.57 -2.76
N THR A 417 29.53 2.25 -3.60
CA THR A 417 29.71 1.14 -4.55
C THR A 417 29.45 1.69 -5.94
N GLU A 418 30.52 1.90 -6.71
CA GLU A 418 30.39 1.97 -8.17
C GLU A 418 29.50 0.81 -8.62
N ALA A 419 28.50 1.07 -9.47
CA ALA A 419 27.66 0.04 -10.06
C ALA A 419 28.57 -1.10 -10.54
N ARG A 420 28.55 -2.25 -9.85
CA ARG A 420 29.60 -3.26 -10.05
C ARG A 420 29.54 -3.89 -11.43
N ILE A 421 28.41 -3.76 -12.13
CA ILE A 421 28.14 -4.40 -13.41
C ILE A 421 27.32 -3.44 -14.28
N GLU A 422 27.91 -2.99 -15.39
CA GLU A 422 27.24 -2.20 -16.42
C GLU A 422 26.81 -3.12 -17.56
N LEU A 423 25.53 -3.11 -17.95
CA LEU A 423 25.02 -3.86 -19.09
C LEU A 423 24.73 -2.93 -20.26
N TYR A 424 25.21 -3.26 -21.46
CA TYR A 424 24.87 -2.53 -22.67
C TYR A 424 24.78 -3.42 -23.92
N PRO A 425 24.06 -2.98 -24.97
CA PRO A 425 23.14 -1.84 -24.93
C PRO A 425 21.93 -2.14 -24.02
N ASN A 426 21.30 -1.11 -23.47
CA ASN A 426 20.01 -1.20 -22.80
C ASN A 426 19.21 0.06 -23.19
N PRO A 427 18.20 -0.02 -24.06
CA PRO A 427 17.59 -1.24 -24.63
C PRO A 427 18.50 -2.07 -25.54
N THR A 428 18.15 -3.34 -25.79
CA THR A 428 18.94 -4.29 -26.62
C THR A 428 18.08 -5.14 -27.55
N THR A 429 18.68 -5.67 -28.63
CA THR A 429 18.04 -6.57 -29.59
C THR A 429 18.60 -7.99 -29.57
N ASP A 430 19.91 -8.17 -29.48
CA ASP A 430 20.50 -9.49 -29.75
C ASP A 430 21.41 -9.96 -28.63
N TYR A 431 22.21 -9.05 -28.10
CA TYR A 431 23.24 -9.39 -27.11
C TYR A 431 23.29 -8.35 -26.00
N LEU A 432 23.65 -8.83 -24.80
CA LEU A 432 24.07 -7.98 -23.70
C LEU A 432 25.57 -8.15 -23.50
N HIS A 433 26.27 -7.03 -23.50
CA HIS A 433 27.62 -6.93 -23.02
C HIS A 433 27.60 -6.61 -21.53
N ILE A 434 28.45 -7.31 -20.79
CA ILE A 434 28.72 -7.10 -19.38
C ILE A 434 30.08 -6.43 -19.30
N ASP A 435 30.09 -5.12 -19.09
CA ASP A 435 31.32 -4.34 -19.05
C ASP A 435 31.70 -3.97 -17.62
N ARG A 436 33.00 -3.68 -17.42
CA ARG A 436 33.61 -3.35 -16.13
C ARG A 436 33.39 -4.37 -15.03
N LEU A 437 33.54 -5.64 -15.37
CA LEU A 437 33.66 -6.71 -14.38
C LEU A 437 34.95 -6.56 -13.57
N ARG A 438 34.88 -5.90 -12.41
CA ARG A 438 36.00 -5.88 -11.45
C ARG A 438 36.33 -7.28 -10.92
N GLU A 439 35.35 -8.19 -10.96
CA GLU A 439 35.46 -9.58 -10.52
C GLU A 439 34.89 -10.49 -11.63
N GLU A 440 35.45 -11.70 -11.78
CA GLU A 440 34.88 -12.69 -12.71
C GLU A 440 33.39 -12.89 -12.41
N VAL A 441 32.55 -12.99 -13.45
CA VAL A 441 31.15 -13.40 -13.27
C VAL A 441 31.07 -14.90 -13.55
N LEU A 442 30.57 -15.66 -12.59
CA LEU A 442 30.37 -17.10 -12.75
C LEU A 442 29.14 -17.38 -13.60
N GLN A 443 28.05 -16.69 -13.32
CA GLN A 443 26.73 -17.05 -13.80
C GLN A 443 25.87 -15.82 -14.01
N MET A 444 25.10 -15.83 -15.08
CA MET A 444 24.05 -14.88 -15.34
C MET A 444 22.72 -15.61 -15.49
N GLU A 445 21.69 -15.07 -14.85
CA GLU A 445 20.31 -15.52 -14.87
C GLU A 445 19.44 -14.40 -15.45
N ILE A 446 18.56 -14.73 -16.40
CA ILE A 446 17.59 -13.80 -16.96
C ILE A 446 16.20 -14.26 -16.54
N TYR A 447 15.48 -13.37 -15.87
CA TYR A 447 14.11 -13.58 -15.43
C TYR A 447 13.15 -12.73 -16.27
N SER A 448 11.97 -13.29 -16.57
CA SER A 448 10.86 -12.55 -17.14
C SER A 448 10.36 -11.45 -16.18
N GLN A 449 9.53 -10.53 -16.68
CA GLN A 449 8.78 -9.59 -15.85
C GLN A 449 7.90 -10.26 -14.76
N SER A 450 7.55 -11.54 -14.92
CA SER A 450 6.79 -12.31 -13.92
C SER A 450 7.68 -13.07 -12.93
N GLY A 451 9.00 -12.83 -12.97
CA GLY A 451 9.98 -13.51 -12.11
C GLY A 451 10.31 -14.95 -12.52
N GLN A 452 9.82 -15.41 -13.68
CA GLN A 452 10.16 -16.75 -14.17
C GLN A 452 11.59 -16.75 -14.70
N LEU A 453 12.42 -17.69 -14.25
CA LEU A 453 13.75 -17.90 -14.83
C LEU A 453 13.60 -18.39 -16.28
N LEU A 454 14.09 -17.60 -17.24
CA LEU A 454 14.04 -17.91 -18.67
C LEU A 454 15.36 -18.46 -19.18
N LYS A 455 16.47 -17.93 -18.67
CA LYS A 455 17.82 -18.30 -19.11
C LYS A 455 18.77 -18.31 -17.93
N SER A 456 19.66 -19.28 -17.88
CA SER A 456 20.78 -19.32 -16.94
C SER A 456 22.00 -19.80 -17.69
N THR A 457 23.04 -18.98 -17.76
CA THR A 457 24.27 -19.29 -18.51
C THR A 457 25.48 -18.83 -17.73
N PRO A 458 26.59 -19.61 -17.72
CA PRO A 458 27.87 -19.06 -17.32
C PRO A 458 28.25 -17.89 -18.22
N VAL A 459 28.90 -16.88 -17.66
CA VAL A 459 29.36 -15.72 -18.43
C VAL A 459 30.75 -16.00 -18.97
N THR A 460 30.82 -16.43 -20.22
CA THR A 460 32.08 -16.55 -20.95
C THR A 460 32.27 -15.31 -21.82
N GLN A 461 33.31 -14.51 -21.55
CA GLN A 461 33.71 -13.33 -22.35
C GLN A 461 32.79 -12.10 -22.23
N GLY A 462 31.96 -12.01 -21.19
CA GLY A 462 31.13 -10.82 -20.95
C GLY A 462 30.09 -10.56 -22.05
N LEU A 463 29.75 -11.56 -22.87
CA LEU A 463 28.74 -11.47 -23.92
C LEU A 463 27.66 -12.50 -23.66
N VAL A 464 26.42 -12.06 -23.74
CA VAL A 464 25.24 -12.89 -23.49
C VAL A 464 24.31 -12.78 -24.67
N ASP A 465 24.00 -13.92 -25.30
CA ASP A 465 22.98 -14.01 -26.35
C ASP A 465 21.59 -14.00 -25.73
N ILE A 466 20.72 -13.11 -26.20
CA ILE A 466 19.32 -12.98 -25.77
C ILE A 466 18.34 -12.98 -26.94
N ARG A 467 18.78 -13.37 -28.15
CA ARG A 467 17.95 -13.38 -29.37
C ARG A 467 16.72 -14.29 -29.26
N ASP A 468 16.80 -15.30 -28.41
CA ASP A 468 15.73 -16.24 -28.10
C ASP A 468 14.63 -15.65 -27.20
N LEU A 469 14.87 -14.50 -26.58
CA LEU A 469 13.90 -13.81 -25.75
C LEU A 469 12.95 -12.96 -26.60
N SER A 470 11.67 -13.01 -26.28
CA SER A 470 10.66 -12.13 -26.91
C SER A 470 10.89 -10.66 -26.50
N PRO A 471 10.43 -9.66 -27.28
CA PRO A 471 10.45 -8.27 -26.84
C PRO A 471 9.76 -8.09 -25.49
N GLY A 472 10.35 -7.31 -24.58
CA GLY A 472 9.83 -7.16 -23.21
C GLY A 472 10.85 -6.66 -22.19
N LEU A 473 10.43 -6.61 -20.93
CA LEU A 473 11.26 -6.23 -19.79
C LEU A 473 11.80 -7.48 -19.07
N TYR A 474 13.09 -7.45 -18.75
CA TYR A 474 13.81 -8.56 -18.13
C TYR A 474 14.63 -8.10 -16.94
N ILE A 475 14.80 -8.98 -15.96
CA ILE A 475 15.73 -8.79 -14.85
C ILE A 475 16.93 -9.68 -15.12
N VAL A 476 18.10 -9.07 -15.28
CA VAL A 476 19.36 -9.79 -15.43
C VAL A 476 20.05 -9.80 -14.07
N VAL A 477 20.28 -11.01 -13.54
CA VAL A 477 21.02 -11.22 -12.29
C VAL A 477 22.35 -11.87 -12.63
N VAL A 478 23.41 -11.39 -11.99
CA VAL A 478 24.80 -11.80 -12.23
C VAL A 478 25.43 -12.16 -10.89
N THR A 479 26.03 -13.35 -10.83
CA THR A 479 26.61 -13.91 -9.61
C THR A 479 28.12 -14.05 -9.77
N ASN A 480 28.90 -13.52 -8.82
CA ASN A 480 30.36 -13.65 -8.80
C ASN A 480 30.83 -14.92 -8.06
N PRO A 481 32.13 -15.29 -8.11
CA PRO A 481 32.73 -16.39 -7.36
C PRO A 481 32.47 -16.42 -5.86
N GLN A 482 32.23 -15.24 -5.27
CA GLN A 482 31.95 -15.07 -3.85
C GLN A 482 30.46 -15.27 -3.52
N GLY A 483 29.62 -15.56 -4.52
CA GLY A 483 28.17 -15.74 -4.37
C GLY A 483 27.40 -14.43 -4.25
N GLN A 484 28.04 -13.27 -4.44
CA GLN A 484 27.37 -11.98 -4.45
C GLN A 484 26.60 -11.81 -5.76
N ARG A 485 25.37 -11.30 -5.65
CA ARG A 485 24.46 -11.09 -6.78
C ARG A 485 24.32 -9.60 -7.04
N SER A 486 24.49 -9.18 -8.29
CA SER A 486 24.09 -7.86 -8.78
C SER A 486 22.97 -8.03 -9.79
N GLN A 487 22.17 -6.98 -10.02
CA GLN A 487 21.08 -7.05 -10.97
C GLN A 487 20.93 -5.77 -11.78
N VAL A 488 20.43 -5.93 -12.99
CA VAL A 488 20.15 -4.83 -13.91
C VAL A 488 18.86 -5.13 -14.66
N LEU A 489 17.97 -4.14 -14.74
CA LEU A 489 16.75 -4.21 -15.52
C LEU A 489 17.09 -3.95 -16.99
N VAL A 490 16.71 -4.85 -17.90
CA VAL A 490 17.00 -4.75 -19.33
C VAL A 490 15.72 -4.74 -20.15
N LYS A 491 15.61 -3.79 -21.07
CA LYS A 491 14.54 -3.74 -22.08
C LYS A 491 15.02 -4.39 -23.39
N LYS A 492 14.31 -5.43 -23.85
CA LYS A 492 14.50 -6.08 -25.15
C LYS A 492 13.49 -5.56 -26.17
N GLU A 493 13.98 -5.18 -27.35
CA GLU A 493 13.16 -4.68 -28.47
C GLU A 493 12.77 -5.76 -29.48
#